data_AF-A0A918IJ52-F1
#
_entry.id   AF-A0A918IJ52-F1
#
_cell.length_a   1.000
_cell.length_b   1.000
_cell.length_c   1.000
_cell.angle_alpha   90.00
_cell.angle_beta   90.00
_cell.angle_gamma   90.00
#
_symmetry.space_group_name_H-M   'P 1'
#
loop_
_entity.id
_entity.type
_entity.pdbx_description
1 polymer ?
#
loop_
_entity_poly.entity_id
_entity_poly.type
_entity_poly.pdbx_seq_one_letter_code
_entity_poly.pdbx_strand_id
1 'polypeptide(L)'
;MAGLFRDVEAVWEKHDRPGRPRLVAQANVALGPESTVEQARRSIRDSYGFTGRADHVADGLLTTPETIRKAVGDFIGIGADEVTLYCWSPDIDQIDRLADTLF
;
A
#
# COMPACT_ATOMS: atom_id res chain seq x y z
N MET A 1 1.32 -4.76 -13.16
CA MET A 1 1.86 -3.56 -12.45
C MET A 1 3.34 -3.31 -12.69
N ALA A 2 4.20 -4.33 -12.87
CA ALA A 2 5.65 -4.15 -13.08
C ALA A 2 6.04 -3.21 -14.25
N GLY A 3 5.20 -3.11 -15.30
CA GLY A 3 5.47 -2.23 -16.44
C GLY A 3 5.55 -0.75 -16.09
N LEU A 4 4.73 -0.25 -15.16
CA LEU A 4 4.67 1.18 -14.87
C LEU A 4 5.98 1.74 -14.30
N PHE A 5 6.70 0.96 -13.50
CA PHE A 5 8.02 1.37 -12.98
C PHE A 5 9.05 1.45 -14.11
N ARG A 6 9.04 0.48 -15.02
CA ARG A 6 9.92 0.49 -16.20
C ARG A 6 9.58 1.68 -17.13
N ASP A 7 8.30 1.99 -17.30
CA ASP A 7 7.85 3.14 -18.09
C ASP A 7 8.37 4.46 -17.50
N VAL A 8 8.32 4.62 -16.17
CA VAL A 8 8.83 5.82 -15.48
C VAL A 8 10.35 5.94 -15.65
N GLU A 9 11.10 4.85 -15.50
CA GLU A 9 12.55 4.84 -15.72
C GLU A 9 12.89 5.20 -17.17
N ALA A 10 12.20 4.62 -18.15
CA ALA A 10 12.43 4.90 -19.57
C ALA A 10 12.17 6.38 -19.90
N VAL A 11 11.12 6.98 -19.33
CA VAL A 11 10.83 8.42 -19.49
C VAL A 11 11.88 9.27 -18.77
N TRP A 12 12.37 8.83 -17.60
CA TRP A 12 13.41 9.55 -16.86
C TRP A 12 14.70 9.65 -17.67
N GLU A 13 15.14 8.52 -18.23
CA GLU A 13 16.32 8.42 -19.09
C GLU A 13 16.14 9.22 -20.38
N LYS A 14 14.98 9.07 -21.05
CA LYS A 14 14.68 9.79 -22.30
C LYS A 14 14.81 11.32 -22.18
N HIS A 15 14.59 11.86 -20.99
CA HIS A 15 14.67 13.29 -20.73
C HIS A 15 15.97 13.71 -20.01
N ASP A 16 17.01 12.87 -20.05
CA ASP A 16 18.34 13.13 -19.47
C ASP A 16 18.29 13.61 -18.02
N ARG A 17 17.31 13.13 -17.25
CA ARG A 17 17.16 13.52 -15.85
C ARG A 17 18.27 12.85 -15.03
N PRO A 18 18.98 13.60 -14.17
CA PRO A 18 20.11 13.04 -13.43
C PRO A 18 19.66 11.96 -12.44
N GLY A 19 20.53 10.98 -12.21
CA GLY A 19 20.28 9.87 -11.29
C GLY A 19 19.17 8.94 -11.78
N ARG A 20 18.33 8.48 -10.85
CA ARG A 20 17.20 7.58 -11.12
C ARG A 20 15.93 8.09 -10.42
N PRO A 21 14.73 7.79 -10.94
CA PRO A 21 13.50 8.09 -10.21
C PRO A 21 13.48 7.32 -8.88
N ARG A 22 12.88 7.91 -7.86
CA ARG A 22 12.49 7.19 -6.65
C ARG A 22 11.12 6.56 -6.89
N LEU A 23 11.06 5.24 -6.85
CA LEU A 23 9.85 4.47 -7.13
C LEU A 23 9.18 4.08 -5.82
N VAL A 24 7.97 4.60 -5.58
CA VAL A 24 7.22 4.34 -4.34
C VAL A 24 5.96 3.57 -4.69
N ALA A 25 5.76 2.43 -4.02
CA ALA A 25 4.52 1.68 -4.05
C ALA A 25 3.66 2.01 -2.82
N GLN A 26 2.36 1.75 -2.90
CA GLN A 26 1.44 1.92 -1.78
C GLN A 26 0.56 0.68 -1.61
N ALA A 27 0.36 0.27 -0.37
CA ALA A 27 -0.59 -0.78 0.00
C ALA A 27 -1.53 -0.25 1.09
N ASN A 28 -2.83 -0.50 0.93
CA ASN A 28 -3.82 -0.20 1.96
C ASN A 28 -3.80 -1.32 3.01
N VAL A 29 -3.68 -0.96 4.29
CA VAL A 29 -3.56 -1.92 5.39
C VAL A 29 -4.50 -1.60 6.55
N ALA A 30 -4.86 -2.65 7.30
CA ALA A 30 -5.44 -2.54 8.63
C ALA A 30 -5.08 -3.79 9.43
N LEU A 31 -4.16 -3.68 10.39
CA LEU A 31 -3.62 -4.84 11.11
C LEU A 31 -3.95 -4.78 12.61
N GLY A 32 -4.76 -5.73 13.07
CA GLY A 32 -5.18 -5.77 14.48
C GLY A 32 -6.42 -6.63 14.70
N PRO A 33 -7.12 -6.42 15.82
CA PRO A 33 -8.41 -7.04 16.09
C PRO A 33 -9.43 -6.76 14.98
N GLU A 34 -10.51 -7.55 14.94
CA GLU A 34 -11.59 -7.37 13.96
C GLU A 34 -12.17 -5.94 13.96
N SER A 35 -12.25 -5.30 15.12
CA SER A 35 -12.69 -3.91 15.24
C SER A 35 -11.81 -2.92 14.46
N THR A 36 -10.50 -3.16 14.36
CA THR A 36 -9.56 -2.35 13.58
C THR A 36 -9.83 -2.52 12.08
N VAL A 37 -10.05 -3.75 11.63
CA VAL A 37 -10.37 -4.05 10.23
C VAL A 37 -11.71 -3.46 9.82
N GLU A 38 -12.74 -3.59 10.66
CA GLU A 38 -14.07 -3.05 10.37
C GLU A 38 -14.11 -1.52 10.36
N GLN A 39 -13.35 -0.86 11.25
CA GLN A 39 -13.16 0.59 11.19
C GLN A 39 -12.51 1.01 9.88
N ALA A 40 -11.46 0.32 9.44
CA ALA A 40 -10.80 0.62 8.17
C ALA A 40 -11.73 0.46 6.97
N ARG A 41 -12.51 -0.64 6.90
CA ARG A 41 -13.50 -0.85 5.83
C ARG A 41 -14.57 0.24 5.81
N ARG A 42 -15.02 0.70 6.98
CA ARG A 42 -15.95 1.84 7.10
C ARG A 42 -15.31 3.12 6.58
N SER A 43 -14.11 3.45 7.02
CA SER A 43 -13.39 4.65 6.58
C SER A 43 -13.15 4.68 5.07
N ILE A 44 -12.84 3.53 4.45
CA ILE A 44 -12.76 3.41 2.99
C ILE A 44 -14.11 3.71 2.34
N ARG A 45 -15.18 3.07 2.82
CA ARG A 45 -16.53 3.27 2.26
C ARG A 45 -17.02 4.71 2.40
N ASP A 46 -16.74 5.36 3.52
CA ASP A 46 -17.07 6.77 3.72
C ASP A 46 -16.26 7.68 2.79
N SER A 47 -14.97 7.36 2.60
CA SER A 47 -14.06 8.16 1.76
C SER A 47 -14.29 7.97 0.26
N TYR A 48 -14.72 6.78 -0.18
CA TYR A 48 -14.89 6.45 -1.60
C TYR A 48 -16.35 6.25 -2.01
N GLY A 49 -17.32 6.36 -1.10
CA GLY A 49 -18.73 6.05 -1.37
C GLY A 49 -19.30 6.81 -2.57
N PHE A 50 -18.83 8.04 -2.79
CA PHE A 50 -19.25 8.88 -3.92
C PHE A 50 -18.72 8.42 -5.29
N THR A 51 -17.73 7.53 -5.34
CA THR A 51 -17.04 7.12 -6.57
C THR A 51 -17.60 5.85 -7.21
N GLY A 52 -18.45 5.10 -6.50
CA GLY A 52 -18.87 3.75 -6.90
C GLY A 52 -17.74 2.71 -6.83
N ARG A 53 -16.56 3.06 -6.32
CA ARG A 53 -15.37 2.18 -6.21
C ARG A 53 -15.05 1.76 -4.77
N ALA A 54 -15.88 2.13 -3.81
CA ALA A 54 -15.66 1.90 -2.39
C ALA A 54 -15.36 0.43 -2.08
N ASP A 55 -16.19 -0.49 -2.57
CA ASP A 55 -16.04 -1.91 -2.31
C ASP A 55 -14.75 -2.46 -2.93
N HIS A 56 -14.41 -2.05 -4.16
CA HIS A 56 -13.16 -2.44 -4.81
C HIS A 56 -11.92 -2.01 -3.99
N VAL A 57 -11.93 -0.81 -3.41
CA VAL A 57 -10.83 -0.35 -2.55
C VAL A 57 -10.83 -1.13 -1.22
N ALA A 58 -12.00 -1.40 -0.64
CA ALA A 58 -12.12 -2.15 0.61
C ALA A 58 -11.71 -3.63 0.46
N ASP A 59 -11.96 -4.23 -0.70
CA ASP A 59 -11.54 -5.60 -1.02
C ASP A 59 -10.01 -5.71 -1.17
N GLY A 60 -9.35 -4.62 -1.57
CA GLY A 60 -7.89 -4.52 -1.65
C GLY A 60 -7.19 -4.27 -0.31
N LEU A 61 -7.91 -4.19 0.80
CA LEU A 61 -7.36 -3.95 2.13
C LEU A 61 -6.62 -5.20 2.64
N LEU A 62 -5.33 -5.07 2.93
CA LEU A 62 -4.52 -6.14 3.50
C LEU A 62 -4.66 -6.15 5.03
N THR A 63 -5.02 -7.30 5.60
CA THR A 63 -5.43 -7.39 7.02
C THR A 63 -4.68 -8.42 7.83
N THR A 64 -3.72 -9.13 7.25
CA THR A 64 -2.93 -10.16 7.96
C THR A 64 -1.43 -9.93 7.80
N PRO A 65 -0.59 -10.38 8.76
CA PRO A 65 0.86 -10.24 8.66
C PRO A 65 1.44 -10.86 7.38
N GLU A 66 0.92 -12.03 6.98
CA GLU A 66 1.41 -12.78 5.83
C GLU A 66 1.11 -12.06 4.52
N THR A 67 -0.11 -11.54 4.38
CA THR A 67 -0.54 -10.82 3.17
C THR A 67 0.22 -9.50 3.02
N ILE A 68 0.46 -8.79 4.12
CA ILE A 68 1.25 -7.56 4.15
C ILE A 68 2.71 -7.84 3.78
N ARG A 69 3.36 -8.81 4.44
CA ARG A 69 4.76 -9.18 4.15
C ARG A 69 4.94 -9.59 2.69
N LYS A 70 4.00 -10.39 2.18
CA LYS A 70 4.01 -10.81 0.77
C LYS A 70 3.90 -9.60 -0.16
N ALA A 71 2.93 -8.70 0.07
CA ALA A 71 2.74 -7.54 -0.78
C ALA A 71 3.97 -6.61 -0.78
N VAL A 72 4.58 -6.36 0.38
CA VAL A 72 5.82 -5.58 0.48
C VAL A 72 6.94 -6.25 -0.32
N GLY A 73 7.13 -7.56 -0.14
CA GLY A 73 8.12 -8.33 -0.91
C GLY A 73 7.88 -8.28 -2.42
N ASP A 74 6.62 -8.41 -2.86
CA ASP A 74 6.25 -8.31 -4.27
C ASP A 74 6.56 -6.92 -4.85
N PHE A 75 6.26 -5.84 -4.11
CA PHE A 75 6.55 -4.47 -4.55
C PHE A 75 8.06 -4.18 -4.63
N ILE A 76 8.83 -4.62 -3.63
CA ILE A 76 10.29 -4.51 -3.67
C ILE A 76 10.85 -5.34 -4.83
N GLY A 77 10.31 -6.54 -5.06
CA GLY A 77 10.72 -7.44 -6.14
C GLY A 77 10.53 -6.85 -7.55
N ILE A 78 9.59 -5.92 -7.74
CA ILE A 78 9.40 -5.19 -9.01
C ILE A 78 10.20 -3.88 -9.10
N GLY A 79 11.00 -3.56 -8.07
CA GLY A 79 11.91 -2.40 -8.05
C GLY A 79 11.38 -1.18 -7.28
N ALA A 80 10.45 -1.35 -6.34
CA ALA A 80 10.09 -0.26 -5.42
C ALA A 80 11.27 0.06 -4.50
N ASP A 81 11.60 1.34 -4.37
CA ASP A 81 12.55 1.85 -3.37
C ASP A 81 11.90 1.97 -1.99
N GLU A 82 10.57 2.14 -1.96
CA GLU A 82 9.78 2.30 -0.76
C GLU A 82 8.38 1.73 -0.97
N VAL A 83 7.81 1.14 0.09
CA VAL A 83 6.41 0.75 0.15
C VAL A 83 5.74 1.50 1.29
N THR A 84 4.81 2.39 0.96
CA THR A 84 3.99 3.09 1.95
C THR A 84 2.82 2.21 2.35
N LEU A 85 2.71 1.91 3.64
CA LEU A 85 1.57 1.20 4.22
C LEU A 85 0.54 2.23 4.68
N TYR A 86 -0.54 2.38 3.94
CA TYR A 86 -1.57 3.35 4.22
C TYR A 86 -2.62 2.74 5.15
N CYS A 87 -2.59 3.16 6.43
CA CYS A 87 -3.53 2.70 7.44
C CYS A 87 -4.90 3.38 7.26
N TRP A 88 -5.97 2.58 7.23
CA TRP A 88 -7.34 3.07 7.08
C TRP A 88 -8.13 3.14 8.39
N SER A 89 -7.60 2.60 9.48
CA SER A 89 -8.19 2.68 10.82
C SER A 89 -7.42 3.69 11.70
N PRO A 90 -8.10 4.39 12.63
CA PRO A 90 -7.44 5.30 13.57
C PRO A 90 -6.69 4.59 14.72
N ASP A 91 -6.72 3.26 14.80
CA ASP A 91 -6.02 2.48 15.83
C ASP A 91 -4.49 2.63 15.69
N ILE A 92 -3.84 3.34 16.62
CA ILE A 92 -2.41 3.65 16.50
C ILE A 92 -1.52 2.42 16.73
N ASP A 93 -2.01 1.44 17.49
CA ASP A 93 -1.26 0.22 17.83
C ASP A 93 -1.00 -0.65 16.58
N GLN A 94 -1.68 -0.37 15.48
CA GLN A 94 -1.36 -0.94 14.16
C GLN A 94 0.11 -0.69 13.77
N ILE A 95 0.68 0.46 14.15
CA ILE A 95 2.05 0.83 13.77
C ILE A 95 3.05 -0.16 14.36
N ASP A 96 2.92 -0.49 15.65
CA ASP A 96 3.80 -1.45 16.32
C ASP A 96 3.62 -2.86 15.74
N ARG A 97 2.37 -3.29 15.48
CA ARG A 97 2.09 -4.59 14.85
C ARG A 97 2.67 -4.70 13.44
N LEU A 98 2.63 -3.61 12.67
CA LEU A 98 3.24 -3.54 11.34
C LEU A 98 4.76 -3.59 11.44
N ALA A 99 5.36 -2.94 12.43
CA ALA A 99 6.79 -3.02 12.69
C ALA A 99 7.21 -4.47 13.00
N ASP A 100 6.54 -5.13 13.96
CA ASP A 100 6.78 -6.55 14.31
C ASP A 100 6.57 -7.51 13.14
N THR A 101 5.71 -7.13 12.18
CA THR A 101 5.45 -7.93 10.98
C THR A 101 6.60 -7.86 9.98
N LEU A 102 7.29 -6.72 9.89
CA LEU A 102 8.19 -6.39 8.79
C LEU A 102 9.67 -6.33 9.18
N PHE A 103 9.99 -6.21 10.48
CA PHE A 103 11.34 -6.08 11.01
C PHE A 103 11.58 -7.10 12.13
#